data_AF-A0A3A6NRF8-F1
#
_entry.id   AF-A0A3A6NRF8-F1
#
_cell.length_a   1.000
_cell.length_b   1.000
_cell.length_c   1.000
_cell.angle_alpha   90.00
_cell.angle_beta   90.00
_cell.angle_gamma   90.00
#
_symmetry.space_group_name_H-M   'P 1'
#
loop_
_entity.id
_entity.type
_entity.pdbx_description
1 polymer ?
#
loop_
_entity_poly.entity_id
_entity_poly.type
_entity_poly.pdbx_seq_one_letter_code
_entity_poly.pdbx_strand_id
1 'polypeptide(L)'
;MDEKGRRKTGQQKHSWAFQGMLSCGHCGCALVAEIKKKQYVYYHCTGNKGKCPEKWVREEEIARQFGQAIGAIKMDNDVLGWVIAALKESHADTIKYHADRMTALQAQYDKLQRRLDAMYEDKLDGRIDQDFYDRKSSAWKGEQDDILRKIERLQTANRSYPDEGVKLLELT
;
A
#
# COMPACT_ATOMS: atom_id res chain seq x y z
N MET A 1 -26.16 21.02 -21.98
CA MET A 1 -24.94 21.10 -21.13
C MET A 1 -25.20 20.11 -20.02
N ASP A 2 -24.91 18.85 -20.29
CA ASP A 2 -25.46 17.71 -19.55
C ASP A 2 -24.40 17.13 -18.63
N GLU A 3 -24.48 17.55 -17.37
CA GLU A 3 -23.60 17.14 -16.28
C GLU A 3 -23.99 15.73 -15.81
N LYS A 4 -23.37 14.70 -16.40
CA LYS A 4 -23.54 13.30 -15.99
C LYS A 4 -22.80 13.05 -14.67
N GLY A 5 -23.56 13.12 -13.58
CA GLY A 5 -23.15 12.74 -12.22
C GLY A 5 -22.49 11.37 -12.16
N ARG A 6 -21.24 11.36 -11.70
CA ARG A 6 -20.41 10.16 -11.50
C ARG A 6 -20.92 9.41 -10.25
N ARG A 7 -21.75 8.38 -10.45
CA ARG A 7 -22.18 7.47 -9.39
C ARG A 7 -20.96 6.77 -8.80
N LYS A 8 -20.62 7.07 -7.53
CA LYS A 8 -19.65 6.28 -6.77
C LYS A 8 -20.35 5.00 -6.32
N THR A 9 -20.20 3.93 -7.11
CA THR A 9 -20.54 2.58 -6.67
C THR A 9 -19.63 2.22 -5.51
N GLY A 10 -20.22 1.92 -4.35
CA GLY A 10 -19.50 1.40 -3.19
C GLY A 10 -18.85 0.07 -3.58
N GLN A 11 -17.58 0.13 -3.94
CA GLN A 11 -16.80 -1.04 -4.32
C GLN A 11 -16.54 -1.82 -3.03
N GLN A 12 -17.28 -2.92 -2.82
CA GLN A 12 -16.94 -3.86 -1.75
C GLN A 12 -15.51 -4.32 -2.00
N LYS A 13 -14.61 -3.96 -1.07
CA LYS A 13 -13.21 -4.39 -1.11
C LYS A 13 -13.18 -5.87 -0.71
N HIS A 14 -13.35 -6.74 -1.69
CA HIS A 14 -13.02 -8.15 -1.52
C HIS A 14 -11.49 -8.30 -1.50
N SER A 15 -10.97 -9.03 -0.53
CA SER A 15 -9.58 -9.48 -0.53
C SER A 15 -9.55 -10.85 -1.19
N TRP A 16 -8.92 -10.95 -2.36
CA TRP A 16 -8.79 -12.23 -3.08
C TRP A 16 -7.44 -12.89 -2.78
N ALA A 17 -7.40 -14.23 -2.83
CA ALA A 17 -6.21 -15.00 -2.44
C ALA A 17 -4.96 -14.65 -3.25
N PHE A 18 -5.12 -14.39 -4.55
CA PHE A 18 -4.02 -14.12 -5.49
C PHE A 18 -4.01 -12.68 -6.02
N GLN A 19 -4.68 -11.74 -5.33
CA GLN A 19 -4.72 -10.34 -5.74
C GLN A 19 -3.32 -9.72 -5.72
N GLY A 20 -2.93 -9.04 -6.80
CA GLY A 20 -1.63 -8.36 -6.92
C GLY A 20 -0.47 -9.27 -7.36
N MET A 21 -0.59 -10.58 -7.13
CA MET A 21 0.48 -11.55 -7.40
C MET A 21 0.49 -12.11 -8.83
N LEU A 22 -0.62 -11.98 -9.57
CA LEU A 22 -0.78 -12.59 -10.88
C LEU A 22 -0.76 -11.56 -12.01
N SER A 23 0.10 -11.82 -13.00
CA SER A 23 0.15 -11.09 -14.27
C SER A 23 -0.19 -12.00 -15.45
N CYS A 24 -0.87 -11.45 -16.45
CA CYS A 24 -1.27 -12.15 -17.65
C CYS A 24 -0.04 -12.47 -18.50
N GLY A 25 0.21 -13.74 -18.80
CA GLY A 25 1.36 -14.16 -19.62
C GLY A 25 1.35 -13.58 -21.03
N HIS A 26 0.18 -13.27 -21.59
CA HIS A 26 0.06 -12.73 -22.95
C HIS A 26 0.34 -11.22 -23.05
N CYS A 27 -0.21 -10.41 -22.14
CA CYS A 27 -0.11 -8.94 -22.23
C CYS A 27 0.59 -8.25 -21.05
N GLY A 28 0.90 -9.01 -19.99
CA GLY A 28 1.54 -8.50 -18.77
C GLY A 28 0.64 -7.62 -17.90
N CYS A 29 -0.65 -7.53 -18.19
CA CYS A 29 -1.60 -6.83 -17.32
C CYS A 29 -1.86 -7.63 -16.05
N ALA A 30 -2.17 -6.94 -14.94
CA ALA A 30 -2.60 -7.60 -13.71
C ALA A 30 -3.89 -8.40 -13.93
N LEU A 31 -4.00 -9.56 -13.26
CA LEU A 31 -5.26 -10.29 -13.15
C LEU A 31 -6.09 -9.72 -12.01
N VAL A 32 -7.40 -9.71 -12.21
CA VAL A 32 -8.40 -9.35 -11.20
C VAL A 32 -9.37 -10.50 -11.02
N ALA A 33 -9.91 -10.63 -9.81
CA ALA A 33 -10.86 -11.67 -9.46
C ALA A 33 -12.30 -11.14 -9.37
N GLU A 34 -13.23 -11.99 -9.77
CA GLU A 34 -14.67 -11.74 -9.69
C GLU A 34 -15.40 -13.01 -9.23
N ILE A 35 -16.42 -12.84 -8.36
CA ILE A 35 -17.33 -13.94 -7.99
C ILE A 35 -18.38 -14.13 -9.07
N LYS A 36 -18.49 -15.36 -9.58
CA LYS A 36 -19.57 -15.83 -10.45
C LYS A 36 -20.48 -16.78 -9.68
N LYS A 37 -21.78 -16.70 -9.95
CA LYS A 37 -22.82 -17.54 -9.32
C LYS A 37 -22.79 -17.53 -7.78
N LYS A 38 -22.36 -16.42 -7.17
CA LYS A 38 -22.21 -16.23 -5.71
C LYS A 38 -21.30 -17.24 -4.99
N GLN A 39 -20.57 -18.09 -5.71
CA GLN A 39 -19.79 -19.19 -5.12
C GLN A 39 -18.39 -19.32 -5.73
N TYR A 40 -18.24 -19.07 -7.04
CA TYR A 40 -16.99 -19.40 -7.73
C TYR A 40 -16.18 -18.14 -8.01
N VAL A 41 -14.94 -18.09 -7.53
CA VAL A 41 -14.00 -17.00 -7.82
C VAL A 41 -13.24 -17.31 -9.11
N TYR A 42 -13.27 -16.39 -10.05
CA TYR A 42 -12.51 -16.47 -11.29
C TYR A 42 -11.57 -15.30 -11.43
N TYR A 43 -10.35 -15.58 -11.88
CA TYR A 43 -9.37 -14.57 -12.25
C TYR A 43 -9.36 -14.37 -13.77
N HIS A 44 -9.25 -13.12 -14.18
CA HIS A 44 -9.12 -12.75 -15.57
C HIS A 44 -8.21 -11.54 -15.76
N CYS A 45 -7.67 -11.42 -16.96
CA CYS A 45 -6.91 -10.24 -17.35
C CYS A 45 -7.80 -9.00 -17.31
N THR A 46 -7.27 -7.90 -16.77
CA THR A 46 -7.94 -6.58 -16.79
C THR A 46 -8.14 -6.03 -18.21
N GLY A 47 -7.37 -6.47 -19.20
CA GLY A 47 -7.46 -6.01 -20.58
C GLY A 47 -7.03 -4.55 -20.79
N ASN A 48 -6.25 -3.98 -19.86
CA ASN A 48 -5.87 -2.56 -19.92
C ASN A 48 -5.03 -2.21 -21.17
N LYS A 49 -4.35 -3.19 -21.77
CA LYS A 49 -3.59 -3.06 -23.02
C LYS A 49 -4.37 -3.51 -24.27
N GLY A 50 -5.69 -3.63 -24.18
CA GLY A 50 -6.56 -4.05 -25.28
C GLY A 50 -7.21 -5.43 -25.07
N LYS A 51 -7.89 -5.94 -26.12
CA LYS A 51 -8.58 -7.24 -26.06
C LYS A 51 -7.58 -8.36 -25.84
N CYS A 52 -7.59 -8.93 -24.64
CA CYS A 52 -6.76 -10.07 -24.29
C CYS A 52 -7.51 -11.38 -24.59
N PRO A 53 -6.94 -12.31 -25.38
CA PRO A 53 -7.59 -13.58 -25.73
C PRO A 53 -7.54 -14.61 -24.59
N GLU A 54 -6.85 -14.31 -23.49
CA GLU A 54 -6.66 -15.23 -22.37
C GLU A 54 -7.97 -15.65 -21.70
N LYS A 55 -8.03 -16.94 -21.34
CA LYS A 55 -9.19 -17.54 -20.71
C LYS A 55 -9.24 -17.17 -19.23
N TRP A 56 -10.46 -17.18 -18.70
CA TRP A 56 -10.69 -17.03 -17.27
C TRP A 56 -10.30 -18.32 -16.56
N VAL A 57 -9.65 -18.20 -15.41
CA VAL A 57 -9.16 -19.34 -14.63
C VAL A 57 -9.85 -19.32 -13.26
N ARG A 58 -10.26 -20.48 -12.75
CA ARG A 58 -10.82 -20.59 -11.39
C ARG A 58 -9.71 -20.44 -10.36
N GLU A 59 -10.03 -19.84 -9.22
CA GLU A 59 -9.11 -19.72 -8.08
C GLU A 59 -8.55 -21.09 -7.64
N GLU A 60 -9.38 -22.13 -7.62
CA GLU A 60 -9.00 -23.50 -7.28
C GLU A 60 -7.89 -24.06 -8.18
N GLU A 61 -7.94 -23.76 -9.48
CA GLU A 61 -6.96 -24.26 -10.45
C GLU A 61 -5.63 -23.52 -10.32
N ILE A 62 -5.69 -22.21 -10.01
CA ILE A 62 -4.50 -21.42 -9.69
C ILE A 62 -3.84 -21.98 -8.42
N ALA A 63 -4.62 -22.19 -7.35
CA ALA A 63 -4.12 -22.76 -6.11
C ALA A 63 -3.48 -24.14 -6.31
N ARG A 64 -4.10 -25.00 -7.13
CA ARG A 64 -3.56 -26.32 -7.47
C ARG A 64 -2.20 -26.23 -8.16
N GLN A 65 -2.06 -25.37 -9.17
CA GLN A 65 -0.78 -25.21 -9.88
C GLN A 65 0.29 -24.59 -8.99
N PHE A 66 -0.11 -23.64 -8.15
CA PHE A 66 0.78 -22.99 -7.20
C PHE A 66 1.31 -23.98 -6.14
N GLY A 67 0.42 -24.79 -5.56
CA GLY A 67 0.78 -25.84 -4.61
C GLY A 67 1.69 -26.91 -5.23
N GLN A 68 1.53 -27.22 -6.52
CA GLN A 68 2.46 -28.10 -7.23
C GLN A 68 3.85 -27.49 -7.41
N ALA A 69 3.92 -26.19 -7.74
CA ALA A 69 5.18 -25.48 -7.88
C ALA A 69 5.93 -25.39 -6.54
N ILE A 70 5.23 -25.11 -5.44
CA ILE A 70 5.84 -25.06 -4.10
C ILE A 70 6.16 -26.47 -3.59
N GLY A 71 5.29 -27.46 -3.81
CA GLY A 71 5.54 -28.85 -3.41
C GLY A 71 6.73 -29.50 -4.11
N ALA A 72 7.14 -28.98 -5.27
CA ALA A 72 8.39 -29.37 -5.92
C ALA A 72 9.65 -28.89 -5.16
N ILE A 73 9.51 -27.85 -4.34
CA ILE A 73 10.54 -27.35 -3.42
C ILE A 73 10.41 -28.17 -2.13
N LYS A 74 11.07 -29.33 -2.07
CA LYS A 74 11.11 -30.14 -0.84
C LYS A 74 11.76 -29.36 0.29
N MET A 75 10.96 -28.82 1.21
CA MET A 75 11.38 -28.35 2.52
C MET A 75 10.73 -29.24 3.58
N ASP A 76 11.52 -29.58 4.61
CA ASP A 76 10.98 -30.26 5.79
C ASP A 76 9.97 -29.34 6.48
N ASN A 77 8.86 -29.89 6.98
CA ASN A 77 7.77 -29.11 7.58
C ASN A 77 8.26 -28.27 8.78
N ASP A 78 9.27 -28.77 9.49
CA ASP A 78 9.91 -28.05 10.60
C ASP A 78 10.68 -26.81 10.11
N VAL A 79 11.33 -26.90 8.95
CA VAL A 79 12.04 -25.78 8.33
C VAL A 79 11.03 -24.77 7.76
N LEU A 80 9.93 -25.24 7.19
CA LEU A 80 8.84 -24.37 6.74
C LEU A 80 8.23 -23.57 7.90
N GLY A 81 7.95 -24.23 9.03
CA GLY A 81 7.46 -23.59 10.24
C GLY A 81 8.42 -22.51 10.77
N TRP A 82 9.73 -22.82 10.80
CA TRP A 82 10.75 -21.85 11.20
C TRP A 82 10.83 -20.65 10.24
N VAL A 83 10.77 -20.90 8.92
CA VAL A 83 10.80 -19.83 7.91
C VAL A 83 9.56 -18.94 8.02
N ILE A 84 8.37 -19.51 8.20
CA ILE A 84 7.13 -18.74 8.41
C ILE A 84 7.23 -17.89 9.68
N ALA A 85 7.74 -18.45 10.78
CA ALA A 85 7.91 -17.72 12.03
C ALA A 85 8.90 -16.56 11.89
N ALA A 86 10.06 -16.80 11.28
CA ALA A 86 11.06 -15.78 11.02
C ALA A 86 10.55 -14.67 10.09
N LEU A 87 9.77 -15.01 9.06
CA LEU A 87 9.11 -14.05 8.18
C LEU A 87 8.07 -13.21 8.93
N LYS A 88 7.26 -13.82 9.79
CA LYS A 88 6.27 -13.11 10.61
C LYS A 88 6.92 -12.15 11.59
N GLU A 89 8.00 -12.57 12.25
CA GLU A 89 8.75 -11.73 13.19
C GLU A 89 9.45 -10.55 12.48
N SER A 90 10.18 -10.83 11.39
CA SER A 90 10.80 -9.79 10.57
C SER A 90 9.76 -8.80 10.00
N HIS A 91 8.58 -9.30 9.65
CA HIS A 91 7.49 -8.45 9.19
C HIS A 91 6.94 -7.56 10.32
N ALA A 92 6.76 -8.10 11.53
CA ALA A 92 6.29 -7.34 12.68
C ALA A 92 7.27 -6.22 13.07
N ASP A 93 8.57 -6.50 13.08
CA ASP A 93 9.60 -5.50 13.34
C ASP A 93 9.64 -4.41 12.27
N THR A 94 9.46 -4.78 11.01
CA THR A 94 9.38 -3.85 9.89
C THR A 94 8.15 -2.94 10.02
N ILE A 95 6.97 -3.50 10.30
CA ILE A 95 5.74 -2.71 10.55
C ILE A 95 5.95 -1.72 11.69
N LYS A 96 6.50 -2.19 12.81
CA LYS A 96 6.74 -1.36 13.99
C LYS A 96 7.71 -0.23 13.70
N TYR A 97 8.84 -0.53 13.05
CA TYR A 97 9.82 0.47 12.65
C TYR A 97 9.20 1.53 11.73
N HIS A 98 8.38 1.12 10.75
CA HIS A 98 7.68 2.06 9.87
C HIS A 98 6.67 2.93 10.63
N ALA A 99 5.89 2.35 11.53
CA ALA A 99 4.92 3.07 12.35
C ALA A 99 5.59 4.11 13.27
N ASP A 100 6.68 3.73 13.93
CA ASP A 100 7.45 4.62 14.81
C ASP A 100 8.06 5.79 14.02
N ARG A 101 8.63 5.49 12.84
CA ARG A 101 9.18 6.50 11.93
C ARG A 101 8.11 7.47 11.42
N MET A 102 6.92 6.99 11.08
CA MET A 102 5.80 7.84 10.67
C MET A 102 5.35 8.75 11.82
N THR A 103 5.16 8.18 13.02
CA THR A 103 4.78 8.93 14.21
C THR A 103 5.77 10.05 14.52
N ALA A 104 7.07 9.75 14.46
CA ALA A 104 8.12 10.73 14.71
C ALA A 104 8.12 11.89 13.70
N LEU A 105 7.94 11.60 12.40
CA LEU A 105 7.84 12.62 11.36
C LEU A 105 6.59 13.49 11.51
N GLN A 106 5.44 12.87 11.83
CA GLN A 106 4.21 13.60 12.09
C GLN A 106 4.35 14.55 13.29
N ALA A 107 4.95 14.08 14.38
CA ALA A 107 5.21 14.93 15.55
C ALA A 107 6.11 16.13 15.24
N GLN A 108 7.09 15.97 14.33
CA GLN A 108 7.92 17.08 13.87
C GLN A 108 7.12 18.09 13.04
N TYR A 109 6.27 17.62 12.14
CA TYR A 109 5.37 18.46 11.35
C TYR A 109 4.44 19.29 12.26
N ASP A 110 3.80 18.62 13.22
CA ASP A 110 2.85 19.26 14.13
C ASP A 110 3.54 20.31 15.01
N LYS A 111 4.79 20.06 15.40
CA LYS A 111 5.59 21.04 16.15
C LYS A 111 5.86 22.30 15.33
N LEU A 112 6.16 22.16 14.04
CA LEU A 112 6.34 23.31 13.15
C LEU A 112 5.03 24.04 12.92
N GLN A 113 3.92 23.30 12.76
CA GLN A 113 2.59 23.88 12.62
C GLN A 113 2.23 24.76 13.82
N ARG A 114 2.37 24.25 15.05
CA ARG A 114 2.10 25.02 16.27
C ARG A 114 2.95 26.29 16.38
N ARG A 115 4.19 26.25 15.90
CA ARG A 115 5.07 27.44 15.86
C ARG A 115 4.60 28.46 14.84
N LEU A 116 4.13 28.01 13.67
CA LEU A 116 3.54 28.89 12.66
C LEU A 116 2.27 29.55 13.19
N ASP A 117 1.40 28.79 13.86
CA ASP A 117 0.14 29.29 14.42
C ASP A 117 0.41 30.35 15.50
N ALA A 118 1.30 30.08 16.45
CA ALA A 118 1.67 31.04 17.49
C ALA A 118 2.35 32.31 16.91
N MET A 119 3.20 32.13 15.89
CA MET A 119 3.86 33.26 15.23
C MET A 119 2.87 34.13 14.45
N TYR A 120 1.78 33.55 13.94
CA TYR A 120 0.70 34.31 13.31
C TYR A 120 -0.03 35.19 14.33
N GLU A 121 -0.33 34.66 15.51
CA GLU A 121 -0.91 35.45 16.62
C GLU A 121 0.03 36.59 17.04
N ASP A 122 1.32 36.31 17.26
CA ASP A 122 2.32 37.33 17.61
C ASP A 122 2.45 38.43 16.53
N LYS A 123 2.22 38.09 15.26
CA LYS A 123 2.22 39.04 14.15
C LYS A 123 1.01 39.97 14.20
N LEU A 124 -0.17 39.43 14.51
CA LEU A 124 -1.40 40.22 14.66
C LEU A 124 -1.31 41.18 15.85
N ASP A 125 -0.65 40.75 16.93
CA ASP A 125 -0.38 41.57 18.11
C ASP A 125 0.73 42.61 17.88
N GLY A 126 1.34 42.65 16.70
CA GLY A 126 2.41 43.59 16.35
C GLY A 126 3.74 43.33 17.06
N ARG A 127 3.93 42.15 17.67
CA ARG A 127 5.14 41.79 18.41
C ARG A 127 6.32 41.46 17.48
N ILE A 128 6.04 41.13 16.23
CA ILE A 128 7.03 40.83 15.19
C ILE A 128 6.78 41.64 13.90
N ASP A 129 7.87 42.04 13.25
CA ASP A 129 7.81 42.75 11.97
C ASP A 129 7.46 41.80 10.80
N GLN A 130 7.21 42.37 9.61
CA GLN A 130 6.77 41.62 8.44
C GLN A 130 7.89 40.75 7.88
N ASP A 131 9.09 41.30 7.76
CA ASP A 131 10.26 40.63 7.19
C ASP A 131 10.67 39.40 8.01
N PHE A 132 10.57 39.51 9.34
CA PHE A 132 10.83 38.41 10.27
C PHE A 132 9.81 37.28 10.09
N TYR A 133 8.52 37.64 10.01
CA TYR A 133 7.45 36.67 9.78
C TYR A 133 7.62 35.95 8.44
N ASP A 134 7.86 36.68 7.36
CA ASP A 134 7.98 36.11 6.01
C ASP A 134 9.19 35.16 5.91
N ARG A 135 10.33 35.56 6.48
CA ARG A 135 11.54 34.72 6.50
C ARG A 135 11.34 33.44 7.31
N LYS A 136 10.77 33.53 8.52
CA LYS A 136 10.58 32.36 9.40
C LYS A 136 9.47 31.44 8.92
N SER A 137 8.37 32.00 8.44
CA SER A 137 7.25 31.21 7.90
C SER A 137 7.66 30.46 6.64
N SER A 138 8.43 31.08 5.75
CA SER A 138 8.96 30.41 4.55
C SER A 138 9.90 29.26 4.91
N ALA A 139 10.80 29.45 5.88
CA ALA A 139 11.71 28.41 6.32
C ALA A 139 10.98 27.20 6.91
N TRP A 140 10.03 27.42 7.83
CA TRP A 140 9.29 26.33 8.46
C TRP A 140 8.32 25.63 7.51
N LYS A 141 7.71 26.36 6.56
CA LYS A 141 6.92 25.74 5.49
C LYS A 141 7.78 24.86 4.58
N GLY A 142 9.00 25.31 4.24
CA GLY A 142 9.97 24.49 3.52
C GLY A 142 10.34 23.19 4.26
N GLU A 143 10.57 23.28 5.57
CA GLU A 143 10.82 22.10 6.43
C GLU A 143 9.59 21.17 6.49
N GLN A 144 8.38 21.71 6.57
CA GLN A 144 7.14 20.94 6.51
C GLN A 144 7.01 20.18 5.18
N ASP A 145 7.30 20.83 4.05
CA ASP A 145 7.28 20.19 2.73
C ASP A 145 8.30 19.05 2.64
N ASP A 146 9.49 19.22 3.20
CA ASP A 146 10.50 18.15 3.28
C ASP A 146 10.04 16.96 4.12
N ILE A 147 9.35 17.21 5.24
CA ILE A 147 8.77 16.16 6.08
C ILE A 147 7.68 15.41 5.32
N LEU A 148 6.79 16.12 4.63
CA LEU A 148 5.72 15.51 3.82
C LEU A 148 6.30 14.61 2.72
N ARG A 149 7.35 15.07 2.02
CA ARG A 149 8.07 14.23 1.04
C ARG A 149 8.65 12.96 1.66
N LYS A 150 9.20 13.04 2.88
CA LYS A 150 9.72 11.86 3.59
C LYS A 150 8.60 10.88 3.97
N ILE A 151 7.44 11.39 4.39
CA ILE A 151 6.27 10.56 4.71
C ILE A 151 5.78 9.84 3.45
N GLU A 152 5.63 10.55 2.34
CA GLU A 152 5.18 9.97 1.06
C GLU A 152 6.11 8.85 0.57
N ARG A 153 7.43 9.04 0.68
CA ARG A 153 8.42 7.99 0.37
C ARG A 153 8.25 6.75 1.24
N LEU A 154 8.06 6.92 2.55
CA LEU A 154 7.85 5.80 3.47
C LEU A 154 6.55 5.05 3.17
N GLN A 155 5.48 5.76 2.83
CA GLN A 155 4.19 5.16 2.45
C GLN A 155 4.27 4.38 1.14
N THR A 156 5.03 4.89 0.16
CA THR A 156 5.23 4.24 -1.14
C THR A 156 6.07 2.97 -1.00
N ALA A 157 7.13 3.01 -0.20
CA ALA A 157 7.98 1.84 0.08
C ALA A 157 7.21 0.73 0.82
N ASN A 158 6.37 1.09 1.79
CA ASN A 158 5.59 0.12 2.57
C ASN A 158 4.51 -0.59 1.73
N ARG A 159 4.00 0.04 0.67
CA ARG A 159 3.00 -0.56 -0.22
C ARG A 159 3.51 -1.74 -1.05
N SER A 160 4.83 -1.93 -1.12
CA SER A 160 5.44 -2.78 -2.14
C SER A 160 5.97 -4.13 -1.65
N TYR A 161 6.03 -4.44 -0.34
CA TYR A 161 6.91 -5.53 0.09
C TYR A 161 6.45 -6.61 1.06
N PRO A 162 5.46 -6.47 1.96
CA PRO A 162 5.35 -7.52 2.98
C PRO A 162 4.04 -8.31 3.10
N ASP A 163 2.94 -7.89 2.48
CA ASP A 163 1.65 -8.60 2.64
C ASP A 163 1.51 -9.84 1.71
N GLU A 164 2.35 -9.94 0.68
CA GLU A 164 2.24 -10.98 -0.36
C GLU A 164 3.04 -12.25 0.00
N GLY A 165 4.20 -12.12 0.65
CA GLY A 165 5.08 -13.25 0.97
C GLY A 165 4.61 -14.13 2.13
N VAL A 166 3.91 -13.58 3.12
CA VAL A 166 3.38 -14.34 4.26
C VAL A 166 2.10 -15.10 3.86
N LYS A 167 1.20 -14.47 3.08
CA LYS A 167 0.03 -15.16 2.51
C LYS A 167 0.42 -16.33 1.61
N LEU A 168 1.57 -16.23 0.92
CA LEU A 168 2.10 -17.28 0.04
C LEU A 168 2.37 -18.60 0.77
N LEU A 169 2.88 -18.53 2.00
CA LEU A 169 3.30 -19.69 2.78
C LEU A 169 2.18 -20.28 3.65
N GLU A 170 1.07 -19.55 3.82
CA GLU A 170 -0.11 -20.04 4.56
C GLU A 170 -1.07 -20.86 3.68
N LEU A 171 -0.83 -20.91 2.36
CA LEU A 171 -1.66 -21.63 1.38
C LEU A 171 -1.10 -23.01 0.98
N THR A 172 0.05 -23.41 1.52
CA THR A 172 0.64 -24.76 1.39
C THR A 172 0.31 -25.63 2.59
#